data_AF-A0A3S7SYP1-F1
#
_entry.id   AF-A0A3S7SYP1-F1
#
_cell.length_a   1.000
_cell.length_b   1.000
_cell.length_c   1.000
_cell.angle_alpha   90.00
_cell.angle_beta   90.00
_cell.angle_gamma   90.00
#
_symmetry.space_group_name_H-M   'P 1'
#
loop_
_entity.id
_entity.type
_entity.pdbx_description
1 polymer ?
#
loop_
_entity_poly.entity_id
_entity_poly.type
_entity_poly.pdbx_seq_one_letter_code
_entity_poly.pdbx_strand_id
1 'polypeptide(L)'
;MNTGKSVKVQATKASEISGGPLTGTYRLEQFHFHWGADDNKGSEHTINGKMYAAELHLVHYNTKYANFGEAVDKPDGLAVFGIFYQAWGKACRYERIDR
;
A
#
# COMPACT_ATOMS: atom_id res chain seq x y z
N MET A 1 -1.82 -13.07 1.65
CA MET A 1 -2.14 -13.69 0.35
C MET A 1 -1.14 -13.19 -0.69
N ASN A 2 -0.42 -14.10 -1.34
CA ASN A 2 0.39 -13.76 -2.51
C ASN A 2 -0.54 -13.73 -3.73
N THR A 3 -0.56 -12.61 -4.47
CA THR A 3 -1.44 -12.41 -5.64
C THR A 3 -0.71 -12.61 -6.98
N GLY A 4 0.56 -13.02 -6.95
CA GLY A 4 1.45 -13.07 -8.11
C GLY A 4 2.08 -11.74 -8.48
N LYS A 5 1.61 -10.62 -7.90
CA LYS A 5 2.16 -9.27 -8.12
C LYS A 5 2.45 -8.51 -6.83
N SER A 6 1.87 -8.94 -5.72
CA SER A 6 1.97 -8.27 -4.43
C SER A 6 1.72 -9.26 -3.29
N VAL A 7 2.10 -8.86 -2.08
CA VAL A 7 1.68 -9.51 -0.84
C VAL A 7 0.60 -8.65 -0.19
N LYS A 8 -0.64 -9.15 -0.22
CA LYS A 8 -1.80 -8.53 0.43
C LYS A 8 -2.06 -9.16 1.79
N VAL A 9 -2.28 -8.34 2.80
CA VAL A 9 -2.72 -8.75 4.14
C VAL A 9 -4.09 -8.15 4.39
N GLN A 10 -5.05 -8.98 4.77
CA GLN A 10 -6.41 -8.57 5.12
C GLN A 10 -6.46 -8.18 6.59
N ALA A 11 -7.09 -7.05 6.91
CA ALA A 11 -7.34 -6.67 8.29
C ALA A 11 -8.44 -7.57 8.89
N THR A 12 -8.22 -8.07 10.12
CA THR A 12 -9.17 -8.95 10.82
C THR A 12 -9.85 -8.28 12.00
N LYS A 13 -9.34 -7.12 12.43
CA LYS A 13 -9.92 -6.29 13.48
C LYS A 13 -10.18 -4.90 12.91
N ALA A 14 -11.24 -4.26 13.40
CA ALA A 14 -11.52 -2.88 13.04
C ALA A 14 -10.36 -1.98 13.51
N SER A 15 -9.78 -1.25 12.56
CA SER A 15 -8.82 -0.17 12.77
C SER A 15 -9.27 0.98 11.90
N GLU A 16 -9.37 2.18 12.46
CA GLU A 16 -10.02 3.31 11.82
C GLU A 16 -9.14 4.55 11.82
N ILE A 17 -9.29 5.36 10.79
CA ILE A 17 -8.60 6.65 10.62
C ILE A 17 -9.64 7.75 10.39
N SER A 18 -9.30 8.97 10.80
CA SER A 18 -10.10 10.18 10.57
C SER A 18 -9.20 11.43 10.65
N GLY A 19 -9.71 12.58 10.25
CA GLY A 19 -8.99 13.85 10.24
C GLY A 19 -8.18 14.11 8.96
N GLY A 20 -7.30 15.11 9.00
CA GLY A 20 -6.57 15.56 7.81
C GLY A 20 -7.53 16.00 6.69
N PRO A 21 -7.34 15.57 5.43
CA PRO A 21 -8.25 15.88 4.33
C PRO A 21 -9.51 14.98 4.29
N LEU A 22 -9.66 14.02 5.21
CA LEU A 22 -10.75 13.05 5.17
C LEU A 22 -12.06 13.64 5.72
N THR A 23 -13.14 13.50 4.95
CA THR A 23 -14.50 13.85 5.36
C THR A 23 -15.24 12.62 5.91
N GLY A 24 -14.76 12.08 7.03
CA GLY A 24 -15.39 10.94 7.71
C GLY A 24 -14.40 10.00 8.39
N THR A 25 -14.92 8.87 8.87
CA THR A 25 -14.15 7.77 9.43
C THR A 25 -13.95 6.70 8.36
N TYR A 26 -12.72 6.21 8.22
CA TYR A 26 -12.40 5.17 7.25
C TYR A 26 -11.81 3.96 7.97
N ARG A 27 -12.31 2.77 7.65
CA ARG A 27 -11.85 1.51 8.26
C ARG A 27 -10.86 0.80 7.36
N LEU A 28 -9.77 0.32 7.95
CA LEU A 28 -8.75 -0.47 7.27
C LEU A 28 -9.37 -1.78 6.77
N GLU A 29 -9.28 -2.00 5.46
CA GLU A 29 -9.69 -3.24 4.81
C GLU A 29 -8.50 -4.18 4.68
N GLN A 30 -7.41 -3.65 4.12
CA GLN A 30 -6.24 -4.43 3.75
C GLN A 30 -5.02 -3.52 3.61
N PHE A 31 -3.85 -4.14 3.60
CA PHE A 31 -2.65 -3.49 3.12
C PHE A 31 -1.85 -4.37 2.19
N HIS A 32 -1.08 -3.76 1.30
CA HIS A 32 -0.23 -4.48 0.36
C HIS A 32 1.00 -3.66 -0.02
N PHE A 33 2.02 -4.35 -0.53
CA PHE A 33 3.28 -3.75 -0.93
C PHE A 33 3.47 -3.81 -2.44
N HIS A 34 4.11 -2.79 -2.97
CA HIS A 34 4.75 -2.79 -4.28
C HIS A 34 6.25 -2.69 -4.08
N TRP A 35 7.02 -3.46 -4.83
CA TRP A 35 8.48 -3.43 -4.81
C TRP A 35 9.00 -3.76 -6.20
N GLY A 36 10.22 -3.35 -6.50
CA GLY A 36 10.87 -3.65 -7.78
C GLY A 36 11.96 -4.70 -7.65
N ALA A 37 12.72 -4.84 -8.74
CA ALA A 37 13.78 -5.83 -8.82
C ALA A 37 15.06 -5.41 -8.07
N ASP A 38 15.21 -4.12 -7.76
CA ASP A 38 16.36 -3.58 -7.05
C ASP A 38 15.98 -2.43 -6.12
N ASP A 39 16.90 -2.08 -5.23
CA ASP A 39 16.71 -1.10 -4.15
C ASP A 39 16.48 0.35 -4.61
N ASN A 40 16.71 0.67 -5.90
CA ASN A 40 16.55 2.02 -6.43
C ASN A 40 15.19 2.26 -7.09
N LYS A 41 14.40 1.21 -7.33
CA LYS A 41 13.12 1.30 -8.05
C LYS A 41 12.13 0.27 -7.51
N GLY A 42 10.93 0.72 -7.18
CA GLY A 42 9.85 -0.17 -6.75
C GLY A 42 8.60 0.51 -6.19
N SER A 43 8.70 1.77 -5.76
CA SER A 43 7.53 2.59 -5.47
C SER A 43 6.74 2.92 -6.73
N GLU A 44 5.42 3.07 -6.61
CA GLU A 44 4.56 3.50 -7.72
C GLU A 44 4.57 5.03 -7.82
N HIS A 45 4.47 5.73 -6.68
CA HIS A 45 4.63 7.17 -6.62
C HIS A 45 6.11 7.57 -6.62
N THR A 46 6.37 8.82 -7.01
CA THR A 46 7.71 9.44 -7.00
C THR A 46 7.71 10.77 -6.28
N ILE A 47 8.84 11.14 -5.68
CA ILE A 47 9.07 12.48 -5.13
C ILE A 47 10.15 13.15 -5.99
N ASN A 48 9.79 14.22 -6.71
CA ASN A 48 10.70 14.93 -7.63
C ASN A 48 11.40 13.99 -8.63
N GLY A 49 10.67 13.00 -9.15
CA GLY A 49 11.20 12.00 -10.09
C GLY A 49 12.02 10.87 -9.43
N LYS A 50 12.28 10.92 -8.12
CA LYS A 50 12.94 9.84 -7.39
C LYS A 50 11.93 8.74 -7.04
N MET A 51 12.27 7.50 -7.41
CA MET A 51 11.61 6.28 -6.93
C MET A 51 12.27 5.78 -5.63
N TYR A 52 11.51 5.01 -4.87
CA TYR A 52 11.94 4.32 -3.65
C TYR A 52 11.93 2.80 -3.87
N ALA A 53 12.56 2.04 -2.98
CA ALA A 53 12.73 0.59 -3.11
C ALA A 53 11.38 -0.15 -3.11
N ALA A 54 10.43 0.33 -2.32
CA ALA A 54 9.08 -0.20 -2.22
C ALA A 54 8.09 0.88 -1.74
N GLU A 55 6.81 0.58 -1.87
CA GLU A 55 5.71 1.39 -1.37
C GLU A 55 4.63 0.50 -0.72
N LEU A 56 4.21 0.85 0.49
CA LEU A 56 3.08 0.22 1.17
C LEU A 56 1.82 1.04 0.95
N HIS A 57 0.74 0.37 0.58
CA HIS A 57 -0.60 0.92 0.56
C HIS A 57 -1.44 0.35 1.70
N LEU A 58 -1.87 1.20 2.61
CA LEU A 58 -2.89 0.89 3.62
C LEU A 58 -4.25 1.36 3.08
N VAL A 59 -5.11 0.43 2.67
CA VAL A 59 -6.37 0.72 2.00
C VAL A 59 -7.52 0.70 3.00
N HIS A 60 -8.22 1.82 3.08
CA HIS A 60 -9.36 2.02 3.94
C HIS A 60 -10.61 2.35 3.13
N TYR A 61 -11.79 1.99 3.63
CA TYR A 61 -13.08 2.42 3.07
C TYR A 61 -13.85 3.31 4.04
N ASN A 62 -14.62 4.25 3.49
CA ASN A 62 -15.44 5.17 4.27
C ASN A 62 -16.59 4.42 4.94
N THR A 63 -16.70 4.51 6.27
CA THR A 63 -17.69 3.75 7.05
C THR A 63 -19.12 4.25 6.89
N LYS A 64 -19.34 5.34 6.14
CA LYS A 64 -20.68 5.76 5.72
C LYS A 64 -21.33 4.79 4.71
N TYR A 65 -20.52 3.94 4.06
CA TYR A 65 -20.98 2.86 3.19
C TYR A 65 -20.97 1.53 3.95
N ALA A 66 -21.86 0.60 3.60
CA ALA A 66 -22.07 -0.59 4.43
C ALA A 66 -20.86 -1.54 4.45
N ASN A 67 -20.07 -1.55 3.37
CA ASN A 67 -18.91 -2.41 3.22
C ASN A 67 -17.95 -1.85 2.14
N PHE A 68 -16.76 -2.44 2.05
CA PHE A 68 -15.76 -2.10 1.05
C PHE A 68 -16.30 -2.17 -0.39
N GLY A 69 -17.09 -3.19 -0.70
CA GLY A 69 -17.64 -3.42 -2.04
C GLY A 69 -18.60 -2.32 -2.50
N GLU A 70 -19.38 -1.74 -1.59
CA GLU A 70 -20.22 -0.58 -1.91
C GLU A 70 -19.42 0.72 -1.98
N ALA A 71 -18.36 0.83 -1.19
CA ALA A 71 -17.53 2.02 -1.13
C ALA A 71 -16.64 2.19 -2.36
N VAL A 72 -16.15 1.10 -2.97
CA VAL A 72 -15.15 1.15 -4.07
C VAL A 72 -15.59 2.01 -5.26
N ASP A 73 -16.89 2.09 -5.53
CA ASP A 73 -17.46 2.82 -6.66
C ASP A 73 -17.92 4.25 -6.30
N LYS A 74 -17.46 4.78 -5.15
CA LYS A 74 -17.88 6.07 -4.62
C LYS A 74 -16.72 7.07 -4.67
N PRO A 75 -17.01 8.35 -5.00
CA PRO A 75 -15.97 9.36 -5.16
C PRO A 75 -15.14 9.62 -3.89
N ASP A 76 -15.74 9.41 -2.72
CA ASP A 76 -15.10 9.49 -1.40
C ASP A 76 -15.18 8.16 -0.65
N GLY A 77 -15.17 7.07 -1.41
CA GLY A 77 -15.31 5.71 -0.90
C GLY A 77 -14.05 5.17 -0.25
N LEU A 78 -12.88 5.56 -0.75
CA LEU A 78 -11.59 4.99 -0.35
C LEU A 78 -10.61 6.06 0.11
N ALA A 79 -9.78 5.67 1.07
CA ALA A 79 -8.58 6.41 1.45
C ALA A 79 -7.38 5.45 1.48
N VAL A 80 -6.32 5.79 0.76
CA VAL A 80 -5.10 4.98 0.69
C VAL A 80 -3.94 5.78 1.28
N PHE A 81 -3.32 5.25 2.33
CA PHE A 81 -2.08 5.81 2.87
C PHE A 81 -0.90 5.13 2.20
N GLY A 82 -0.14 5.90 1.42
CA GLY A 82 1.11 5.49 0.79
C GLY A 82 2.31 5.75 1.72
N ILE A 83 3.15 4.74 1.91
CA ILE A 83 4.38 4.83 2.71
C ILE A 83 5.55 4.32 1.87
N PHE A 84 6.55 5.18 1.63
CA PHE A 84 7.77 4.80 0.92
C PHE A 84 8.74 4.03 1.82
N TYR A 85 9.44 3.05 1.24
CA TYR A 85 10.55 2.36 1.86
C TYR A 85 11.85 2.68 1.16
N GLN A 86 12.84 3.12 1.95
CA GLN A 86 14.20 3.32 1.49
C GLN A 86 15.08 2.17 1.99
N ALA A 87 15.77 1.50 1.08
CA ALA A 87 16.77 0.52 1.44
C ALA A 87 18.02 1.22 2.01
N TRP A 88 18.64 0.58 3.01
CA TRP A 88 19.89 1.04 3.62
C TRP A 88 20.88 -0.12 3.64
N GLY A 89 22.11 0.11 3.19
CA GLY A 89 23.17 -0.90 3.09
C GLY A 89 23.79 -0.98 1.70
N LYS A 90 24.84 -1.78 1.52
CA LYS A 90 25.37 -2.10 0.18
C LYS A 90 24.38 -3.03 -0.51
N ALA A 91 23.98 -2.71 -1.74
CA ALA A 91 23.18 -3.58 -2.59
C ALA A 91 23.83 -4.98 -2.63
N CYS A 92 23.24 -5.95 -1.94
CA CYS A 92 23.60 -7.35 -2.15
C CYS A 92 23.09 -7.71 -3.54
N ARG A 93 24.03 -7.73 -4.49
CA ARG A 93 23.82 -8.28 -5.82
C ARG A 93 23.19 -9.66 -5.64
N TYR A 94 21.97 -9.84 -6.14
CA TYR A 94 21.28 -11.13 -6.10
C TYR A 94 22.13 -12.16 -6.88
N GLU A 95 22.78 -13.08 -6.17
CA GLU A 95 23.30 -14.30 -6.79
C GLU A 95 22.11 -15.22 -7.00
N ARG A 96 21.71 -15.40 -8.27
CA ARG A 96 20.79 -16.45 -8.66
C ARG A 96 21.39 -17.78 -8.20
N ILE A 97 20.70 -18.47 -7.29
CA ILE A 97 20.87 -19.92 -7.14
C ILE A 97 20.00 -20.56 -8.22
N ASP A 98 20.55 -20.67 -9.41
CA ASP A 98 20.02 -21.57 -10.43
C ASP A 98 20.50 -22.98 -10.05
N ARG A 99 19.55 -23.92 -9.88
CA ARG A 99 19.85 -25.35 -9.79
C ARG A 99 20.05 -25.94 -11.18
#